data_AF-Q71IF6-F1
#
_entry.id   AF-Q71IF6-F1
#
_cell.length_a   1.000
_cell.length_b   1.000
_cell.length_c   1.000
_cell.angle_alpha   90.00
_cell.angle_beta   90.00
_cell.angle_gamma   90.00
#
_symmetry.space_group_name_H-M   'P 1'
#
loop_
_entity.id
_entity.type
_entity.pdbx_description
1 polymer ?
#
loop_
_entity_poly.entity_id
_entity_poly.type
_entity_poly.pdbx_seq_one_letter_code
_entity_poly.pdbx_strand_id
1 'polypeptide(L)'
;LDHYQIDLTGKNAVIVGRSNIVGKPLAALMLERNASVSILHSRSRNLADLTKQADILVCAVGKAKMIKADMVKEGAVVIDVGINRVDGHLV
;
A
#
# COMPACT_ATOMS: atom_id res chain seq x y z
N LEU A 1 11.46 2.93 4.88
CA LEU A 1 11.82 1.53 4.60
C LEU A 1 13.30 1.31 4.91
N ASP A 2 14.19 2.13 4.37
CA ASP A 2 15.65 2.09 4.60
C ASP A 2 16.03 2.10 6.09
N HIS A 3 15.42 3.00 6.88
CA HIS A 3 15.64 3.06 8.33
C HIS A 3 15.33 1.73 9.03
N TYR A 4 14.31 1.01 8.59
CA TYR A 4 13.90 -0.29 9.12
C TYR A 4 14.56 -1.47 8.39
N GLN A 5 15.52 -1.20 7.50
CA GLN A 5 16.27 -2.20 6.74
C GLN A 5 15.37 -3.17 5.96
N ILE A 6 14.23 -2.68 5.45
CA ILE A 6 13.32 -3.48 4.63
C ILE A 6 13.85 -3.49 3.18
N ASP A 7 14.43 -4.62 2.77
CA ASP A 7 14.83 -4.86 1.39
C ASP A 7 13.60 -5.07 0.49
N LEU A 8 13.56 -4.34 -0.62
CA LEU A 8 12.47 -4.37 -1.60
C LEU A 8 12.76 -5.31 -2.77
N THR A 9 14.01 -5.78 -2.89
CA THR A 9 14.45 -6.60 -4.01
C THR A 9 13.62 -7.87 -4.12
N GLY A 10 12.93 -8.05 -5.24
CA GLY A 10 12.08 -9.20 -5.52
C GLY A 10 10.78 -9.25 -4.71
N LYS A 11 10.49 -8.27 -3.86
CA LYS A 11 9.24 -8.20 -3.09
C LYS A 11 8.05 -7.80 -3.96
N ASN A 12 6.88 -8.33 -3.64
CA ASN A 12 5.62 -7.89 -4.24
C ASN A 12 5.05 -6.70 -3.44
N ALA A 13 5.17 -5.50 -4.00
CA ALA A 13 4.63 -4.26 -3.45
C ALA A 13 3.26 -3.95 -4.08
N VAL A 14 2.23 -3.85 -3.24
CA VAL A 14 0.88 -3.47 -3.65
C VAL A 14 0.55 -2.10 -3.08
N ILE A 15 0.28 -1.14 -3.96
CA ILE A 15 -0.06 0.22 -3.60
C ILE A 15 -1.53 0.46 -3.89
N VAL A 16 -2.34 0.66 -2.86
CA VAL A 16 -3.75 1.01 -2.98
C VAL A 16 -3.85 2.53 -2.99
N GLY A 17 -4.04 3.09 -4.17
CA GLY A 17 -4.07 4.54 -4.40
C GLY A 17 -3.15 4.95 -5.54
N ARG A 18 -3.64 5.85 -6.41
CA ARG A 18 -2.93 6.29 -7.63
C ARG A 18 -2.85 7.81 -7.77
N SER A 19 -2.78 8.51 -6.64
CA SER A 19 -2.62 9.97 -6.64
C SER A 19 -1.30 10.36 -7.29
N ASN A 20 -1.24 11.57 -7.85
CA ASN A 20 -0.01 12.10 -8.45
C ASN A 20 1.06 12.44 -7.41
N ILE A 21 0.66 12.62 -6.14
CA ILE A 21 1.55 13.06 -5.06
C ILE A 21 2.09 11.91 -4.19
N VAL A 22 1.45 10.74 -4.20
CA VAL A 22 1.87 9.59 -3.39
C VAL A 22 1.91 8.32 -4.23
N GLY A 23 0.76 7.82 -4.68
CA GLY A 23 0.68 6.45 -5.23
C GLY A 23 1.55 6.22 -6.46
N LYS A 24 1.45 7.10 -7.47
CA LYS A 24 2.25 6.99 -8.71
C LYS A 24 3.76 7.19 -8.50
N PRO A 25 4.23 8.26 -7.83
CA PRO A 25 5.67 8.42 -7.60
C PRO A 25 6.23 7.30 -6.72
N LEU A 26 5.50 6.83 -5.70
CA LEU A 26 5.95 5.73 -4.86
C LEU A 26 6.10 4.41 -5.64
N ALA A 27 5.21 4.15 -6.59
CA ALA A 27 5.33 2.99 -7.46
C ALA A 27 6.63 3.02 -8.29
N ALA A 28 6.98 4.19 -8.85
CA ALA A 28 8.22 4.35 -9.61
C ALA A 28 9.46 4.14 -8.72
N LEU A 29 9.46 4.69 -7.50
CA LEU A 29 10.56 4.54 -6.53
C LEU A 29 10.73 3.09 -6.06
N MET A 30 9.64 2.36 -5.85
CA MET A 30 9.68 0.95 -5.47
C MET A 30 10.17 0.06 -6.61
N LEU A 31 9.78 0.38 -7.86
CA LEU A 31 10.24 -0.32 -9.04
C LEU A 31 11.75 -0.11 -9.28
N GLU A 32 12.24 1.13 -9.10
CA GLU A 32 13.67 1.46 -9.16
C GLU A 32 14.49 0.67 -8.13
N ARG A 33 13.86 0.29 -7.02
CA ARG A 33 14.45 -0.54 -5.96
C ARG A 33 14.15 -2.03 -6.11
N ASN A 34 13.88 -2.47 -7.33
CA ASN A 34 13.71 -3.88 -7.72
C ASN A 34 12.50 -4.60 -7.11
N ALA A 35 11.48 -3.87 -6.65
CA ALA A 35 10.21 -4.47 -6.25
C ALA A 35 9.34 -4.74 -7.48
N SER A 36 8.56 -5.82 -7.46
CA SER A 36 7.42 -5.98 -8.36
C SER A 36 6.26 -5.14 -7.84
N VAL A 37 5.71 -4.23 -8.65
CA VAL A 37 4.73 -3.24 -8.16
C VAL A 37 3.37 -3.40 -8.84
N SER A 38 2.31 -3.45 -8.03
CA SER A 38 0.91 -3.36 -8.47
C SER A 38 0.24 -2.11 -7.91
N ILE A 39 -0.36 -1.29 -8.78
CA ILE A 39 -1.14 -0.10 -8.37
C ILE A 39 -2.63 -0.42 -8.45
N LEU A 40 -3.29 -0.45 -7.30
CA LEU A 40 -4.74 -0.63 -7.18
C LEU A 40 -5.45 0.71 -6.99
N HIS A 41 -6.73 0.75 -7.33
CA HIS A 41 -7.56 1.94 -7.25
C HIS A 41 -9.05 1.58 -7.15
N SER A 42 -9.92 2.60 -7.08
CA SER A 42 -11.38 2.45 -6.95
C SER A 42 -12.09 1.64 -8.03
N ARG A 43 -11.38 1.23 -9.10
CA ARG A 43 -11.91 0.39 -10.20
C ARG A 43 -11.19 -0.95 -10.31
N SER A 44 -10.20 -1.22 -9.45
CA SER A 44 -9.54 -2.52 -9.38
C SER A 44 -10.53 -3.55 -8.85
N ARG A 45 -10.55 -4.73 -9.47
CA ARG A 45 -11.36 -5.87 -9.03
C ARG A 45 -10.54 -6.72 -8.06
N ASN A 46 -11.22 -7.51 -7.22
CA ASN A 46 -10.60 -8.47 -6.29
C ASN A 46 -9.55 -7.82 -5.38
N LEU A 47 -9.88 -6.64 -4.83
CA LEU A 47 -8.94 -5.85 -4.02
C LEU A 47 -8.33 -6.68 -2.88
N ALA A 48 -9.15 -7.42 -2.14
CA ALA A 48 -8.70 -8.25 -1.02
C ALA A 48 -7.69 -9.32 -1.44
N ASP A 49 -7.95 -10.02 -2.55
CA ASP A 49 -7.06 -11.08 -3.04
C ASP A 49 -5.71 -10.52 -3.49
N LEU A 50 -5.71 -9.34 -4.12
CA LEU A 50 -4.50 -8.67 -4.58
C LEU A 50 -3.69 -8.12 -3.41
N THR A 51 -4.32 -7.50 -2.42
CA THR A 51 -3.60 -6.97 -1.25
C THR A 51 -3.06 -8.10 -0.36
N LYS A 52 -3.73 -9.26 -0.32
CA LYS A 52 -3.28 -10.43 0.44
C LYS A 52 -2.05 -11.13 -0.16
N GLN A 53 -1.66 -10.78 -1.37
CA GLN A 53 -0.42 -11.26 -2.00
C GLN A 53 0.77 -10.33 -1.72
N ALA A 54 0.54 -9.17 -1.11
CA ALA A 54 1.57 -8.16 -0.91
C ALA A 54 2.56 -8.57 0.19
N ASP A 55 3.85 -8.53 -0.11
CA ASP A 55 4.88 -8.50 0.93
C ASP A 55 4.96 -7.10 1.56
N ILE A 56 4.66 -6.07 0.75
CA ILE A 56 4.61 -4.66 1.16
C ILE A 56 3.28 -4.09 0.68
N LEU A 57 2.40 -3.75 1.63
CA LEU A 57 1.10 -3.15 1.35
C LEU A 57 1.11 -1.68 1.72
N VAL A 58 0.89 -0.81 0.73
CA VAL A 58 0.75 0.64 0.95
C VAL A 58 -0.71 1.05 0.80
N CYS A 59 -1.28 1.61 1.86
CA CYS A 59 -2.60 2.22 1.85
C CYS A 59 -2.44 3.74 1.66
N ALA A 60 -2.73 4.24 0.45
CA ALA A 60 -2.61 5.65 0.09
C ALA A 60 -3.96 6.21 -0.40
N VAL A 61 -5.02 5.92 0.35
CA VAL A 61 -6.39 6.36 0.09
C VAL A 61 -6.93 7.21 1.23
N GLY A 62 -7.64 8.29 0.90
CA GLY A 62 -8.37 9.12 1.87
C GLY A 62 -9.69 8.49 2.30
N LYS A 63 -9.68 7.19 2.63
CA LYS A 63 -10.84 6.48 3.17
C LYS A 63 -10.40 5.63 4.35
N ALA A 64 -10.80 6.06 5.54
CA ALA A 64 -10.54 5.34 6.78
C ALA A 64 -11.00 3.88 6.70
N LYS A 65 -10.19 2.97 7.25
CA LYS A 65 -10.54 1.55 7.42
C LYS A 65 -10.86 0.81 6.11
N MET A 66 -10.32 1.26 4.96
CA MET A 66 -10.50 0.56 3.69
C MET A 66 -9.83 -0.82 3.71
N ILE A 67 -8.60 -0.90 4.22
CA ILE A 67 -7.86 -2.16 4.36
C ILE A 67 -8.25 -2.81 5.68
N LYS A 68 -8.61 -4.08 5.62
CA LYS A 68 -9.02 -4.91 6.77
C LYS A 68 -8.00 -6.00 7.05
N ALA A 69 -8.04 -6.60 8.24
CA ALA A 69 -7.08 -7.62 8.66
C ALA A 69 -7.03 -8.84 7.70
N ASP A 70 -8.17 -9.28 7.17
CA ASP A 70 -8.30 -10.39 6.23
C ASP A 70 -7.72 -10.11 4.83
N MET A 71 -7.45 -8.82 4.54
CA MET A 71 -6.86 -8.34 3.30
C MET A 71 -5.33 -8.24 3.34
N VAL A 72 -4.70 -8.50 4.49
CA VAL A 72 -3.27 -8.35 4.71
C VAL A 72 -2.64 -9.74 4.83
N LYS A 73 -1.52 -9.95 4.13
CA LYS A 73 -0.71 -11.17 4.25
C LYS A 73 -0.05 -11.21 5.64
N GLU A 74 -0.01 -12.38 6.26
CA GLU A 74 0.76 -12.56 7.49
C GLU A 74 2.25 -12.26 7.26
N GLY A 75 2.85 -11.46 8.13
CA GLY A 75 4.23 -10.99 8.00
C GLY A 75 4.46 -9.88 6.97
N ALA A 76 3.41 -9.32 6.36
CA ALA A 76 3.55 -8.17 5.47
C ALA A 76 4.01 -6.91 6.20
N VAL A 77 4.79 -6.09 5.50
CA VAL A 77 5.03 -4.70 5.90
C VAL A 77 3.84 -3.86 5.44
N VAL A 78 3.19 -3.17 6.37
CA VAL A 78 2.06 -2.27 6.08
C VAL A 78 2.50 -0.82 6.24
N ILE A 79 2.22 0.00 5.24
CA ILE A 79 2.45 1.44 5.25
C ILE A 79 1.09 2.12 5.09
N ASP A 80 0.58 2.73 6.15
CA ASP A 80 -0.63 3.56 6.09
C ASP A 80 -0.25 5.03 5.89
N VAL A 81 -0.58 5.56 4.72
CA VAL A 81 -0.34 6.96 4.34
C VAL A 81 -1.63 7.78 4.50
N GLY A 82 -2.78 7.12 4.67
CA GLY A 82 -4.07 7.78 4.82
C GLY A 82 -4.11 8.60 6.10
N ILE A 83 -4.53 9.86 5.99
CA ILE A 83 -4.88 10.70 7.13
C ILE A 83 -6.33 11.10 6.95
N ASN A 84 -7.22 10.53 7.75
CA ASN A 84 -8.65 10.76 7.66
C ASN A 84 -9.14 11.43 8.95
N ARG A 85 -10.07 12.38 8.84
CA ARG A 85 -10.70 12.96 10.02
C ARG A 85 -12.03 12.27 10.28
N VAL A 86 -12.15 11.56 11.39
CA VAL A 86 -13.36 10.84 11.82
C VAL A 86 -13.68 11.27 13.24
N ASP A 87 -14.90 11.76 13.47
CA ASP A 87 -15.39 12.22 14.77
C ASP A 87 -14.44 13.22 15.48
N GLY A 88 -13.81 14.10 14.70
CA GLY A 88 -12.86 15.10 15.21
C GLY A 88 -11.44 14.59 15.43
N HIS A 89 -11.19 13.29 15.29
CA HIS A 89 -9.89 12.64 15.44
C HIS A 89 -9.24 12.33 14.09
N LEU A 90 -7.90 12.27 14.06
CA LEU A 90 -7.16 11.75 12.91
C LEU A 90 -7.03 10.23 13.04
N VAL A 91 -7.37 9.53 11.97
CA VAL A 91 -7.34 8.06 11.85
C VAL A 91 -6.85 7.61 10.48
#